data_AF-A0A2W6E6K3-F1
#
_entry.id   AF-A0A2W6E6K3-F1
#
_cell.length_a   1.000
_cell.length_b   1.000
_cell.length_c   1.000
_cell.angle_alpha   90.00
_cell.angle_beta   90.00
_cell.angle_gamma   90.00
#
_symmetry.space_group_name_H-M   'P 1'
#
loop_
_entity.id
_entity.type
_entity.pdbx_description
1 polymer ?
#
loop_
_entity_poly.entity_id
_entity_poly.type
_entity_poly.pdbx_seq_one_letter_code
_entity_poly.pdbx_strand_id
1 'polypeptide(L)'
;MKYMMLVCVDPSIPADGEEDKPGGYDIDTWVAEMDGRGVRQEGHPLPAEDATTVRVRRGEVLLTDGPFVEAKEFMAGYDILECADLDEAIEVASKHPLARRGAMELRPFPVD
;
A
#
# COMPACT_ATOMS: atom_id res chain seq x y z
N MET A 1 -16.62 5.02 -6.91
CA MET A 1 -15.99 3.70 -7.16
C MET A 1 -14.98 3.44 -6.06
N LYS A 2 -14.95 2.23 -5.48
CA LYS A 2 -13.94 1.90 -4.47
C LYS A 2 -12.77 1.13 -5.07
N TYR A 3 -11.57 1.42 -4.56
CA TYR A 3 -10.34 0.74 -4.92
C TYR A 3 -9.57 0.33 -3.67
N MET A 4 -9.01 -0.87 -3.69
CA MET A 4 -7.95 -1.29 -2.78
C MET A 4 -6.65 -0.88 -3.44
N MET A 5 -5.92 0.03 -2.80
CA MET A 5 -4.55 0.37 -3.17
C MET A 5 -3.60 -0.46 -2.33
N LEU A 6 -2.80 -1.31 -2.97
CA LEU A 6 -1.72 -2.03 -2.31
C LEU A 6 -0.44 -1.19 -2.42
N VAL A 7 0.18 -0.93 -1.29
CA VAL A 7 1.44 -0.19 -1.21
C VAL A 7 2.57 -1.21 -1.27
N CYS A 8 3.19 -1.37 -2.44
CA CYS A 8 4.32 -2.28 -2.64
C CYS A 8 5.63 -1.51 -2.62
N VAL A 9 6.62 -2.00 -1.87
CA VAL A 9 7.95 -1.39 -1.79
C VAL A 9 9.05 -2.36 -2.20
N ASP A 10 10.05 -1.83 -2.90
CA ASP A 10 11.33 -2.50 -3.14
C ASP A 10 12.34 -2.02 -2.07
N PRO A 11 12.74 -2.87 -1.11
CA PRO A 11 13.69 -2.50 -0.07
C PRO A 11 15.10 -2.24 -0.62
N SER A 12 15.39 -2.61 -1.87
CA SER A 12 16.67 -2.27 -2.52
C SER A 12 16.72 -0.83 -3.02
N ILE A 13 15.57 -0.14 -3.11
CA ILE A 13 15.48 1.29 -3.42
C ILE A 13 15.61 2.09 -2.12
N PRO A 14 16.70 2.85 -1.93
CA PRO A 14 16.90 3.66 -0.74
C PRO A 14 15.80 4.71 -0.57
N ALA A 15 15.54 5.11 0.67
CA ALA A 15 14.61 6.20 0.96
C ALA A 15 15.14 7.56 0.45
N ASP A 16 16.46 7.74 0.47
CA ASP A 16 17.18 9.03 0.43
C ASP A 16 17.55 9.54 -0.97
N GLY A 17 16.64 9.46 -1.94
CA GLY A 17 16.75 10.28 -3.16
C GLY A 17 16.68 11.78 -2.83
N GLU A 18 17.35 12.66 -3.58
CA GLU A 18 17.48 14.12 -3.32
C GLU A 18 16.19 14.94 -3.02
N GLU A 19 15.01 14.32 -3.11
CA GLU A 19 13.69 14.83 -2.78
C GLU A 19 13.25 14.57 -1.31
N ASP A 20 13.99 13.74 -0.57
CA ASP A 20 13.78 13.39 0.86
C ASP A 20 14.37 14.47 1.81
N LYS A 21 14.43 15.73 1.34
CA LYS A 21 14.85 16.88 2.16
C LYS A 21 13.76 17.21 3.19
N PRO A 22 14.10 17.79 4.35
CA PRO A 22 13.11 18.35 5.27
C PRO A 22 12.17 19.32 4.53
N GLY A 23 10.88 18.99 4.49
CA GLY A 23 9.87 19.69 3.67
C GLY A 23 9.40 18.93 2.41
N GLY A 24 9.90 17.72 2.17
CA GLY A 24 9.36 16.77 1.21
C GLY A 24 7.98 16.25 1.63
N TYR A 25 7.14 15.97 0.65
CA TYR A 25 5.79 15.43 0.84
C TYR A 25 5.87 14.02 1.43
N ASP A 26 5.68 13.90 2.75
CA ASP A 26 5.78 12.64 3.50
C ASP A 26 4.43 11.89 3.55
N ILE A 27 4.46 10.66 4.09
CA ILE A 27 3.28 9.78 4.14
C ILE A 27 2.17 10.44 4.97
N ASP A 28 2.51 11.07 6.10
CA ASP A 28 1.53 11.72 6.98
C ASP A 28 0.85 12.91 6.29
N THR A 29 1.60 13.67 5.48
CA THR A 29 1.06 14.76 4.65
C THR A 29 0.12 14.22 3.57
N TRP A 30 0.48 13.12 2.89
CA TRP A 30 -0.40 12.47 1.92
C TRP A 30 -1.68 11.95 2.59
N VAL A 31 -1.57 11.27 3.74
CA VAL A 31 -2.73 10.78 4.51
C VAL A 31 -3.65 11.93 4.89
N ALA A 32 -3.10 13.01 5.46
CA ALA A 32 -3.90 14.17 5.86
C ALA A 32 -4.61 14.84 4.66
N GLU A 33 -3.94 14.96 3.50
CA GLU A 33 -4.55 15.49 2.28
C GLU A 33 -5.69 14.59 1.78
N MET A 34 -5.46 13.28 1.66
CA MET A 34 -6.43 12.33 1.10
C MET A 34 -7.63 12.10 2.04
N ASP A 35 -7.40 12.08 3.35
CA ASP A 35 -8.47 12.04 4.35
C ASP A 35 -9.27 13.34 4.33
N GLY A 36 -8.61 14.50 4.23
CA GLY A 36 -9.27 15.81 4.11
C GLY A 36 -10.11 15.96 2.85
N ARG A 37 -9.70 15.32 1.75
CA ARG A 37 -10.48 15.20 0.50
C ARG A 37 -11.64 14.20 0.63
N GLY A 38 -11.62 13.32 1.64
CA GLY A 38 -12.58 12.23 1.80
C GLY A 38 -12.42 11.11 0.78
N VAL A 39 -11.31 11.06 0.03
CA VAL A 39 -11.04 10.02 -0.97
C VAL A 39 -10.43 8.78 -0.34
N ARG A 40 -9.73 8.91 0.80
CA ARG A 40 -9.21 7.79 1.56
C ARG A 40 -10.17 7.44 2.70
N GLN A 41 -10.61 6.19 2.73
CA GLN A 41 -11.58 5.69 3.70
C GLN A 41 -10.89 5.06 4.91
N GLU A 42 -9.86 4.26 4.67
CA GLU A 42 -8.99 3.66 5.67
C GLU A 42 -7.68 3.23 5.04
N GLY A 43 -6.68 2.91 5.86
CA GLY A 43 -5.43 2.34 5.41
C GLY A 43 -4.40 2.25 6.53
N HIS A 44 -3.50 1.29 6.42
CA HIS A 44 -2.52 0.97 7.46
C HIS A 44 -1.22 0.43 6.87
N PRO A 45 -0.07 0.70 7.51
CA PRO A 45 1.15 -0.04 7.23
C PRO A 45 0.96 -1.51 7.61
N LEU A 46 1.60 -2.39 6.84
CA LEU A 46 1.63 -3.83 7.03
C LEU A 46 3.10 -4.28 7.07
N PRO A 47 3.78 -4.22 8.22
CA PRO A 47 5.14 -4.71 8.36
C PRO A 47 5.23 -6.20 7.98
N ALA A 48 6.25 -6.57 7.22
CA ALA A 48 6.38 -7.94 6.72
C ALA A 48 6.65 -8.93 7.86
N GLU A 49 7.34 -8.49 8.91
CA GLU A 49 7.64 -9.27 10.11
C GLU A 49 6.41 -9.63 10.95
N ASP A 50 5.32 -8.85 10.85
CA ASP A 50 4.08 -9.10 11.58
C ASP A 50 3.17 -10.11 10.85
N ALA A 51 3.51 -10.47 9.61
CA ALA A 51 2.71 -11.38 8.82
C ALA A 51 2.79 -12.82 9.35
N THR A 52 1.66 -13.53 9.30
CA THR A 52 1.60 -14.99 9.45
C THR A 52 0.88 -15.56 8.24
N THR A 53 1.55 -16.43 7.50
CA THR A 53 0.98 -17.10 6.34
C THR A 53 0.38 -18.44 6.72
N VAL A 54 -0.89 -18.63 6.38
CA VAL A 54 -1.66 -19.86 6.65
C VAL A 54 -1.88 -20.65 5.36
N ARG A 55 -1.66 -21.97 5.38
CA ARG A 55 -1.95 -22.89 4.26
C ARG A 55 -2.67 -24.13 4.76
N VAL A 56 -3.71 -24.57 4.04
CA VAL A 56 -4.35 -25.87 4.28
C VAL A 56 -3.97 -26.86 3.20
N ARG A 57 -3.38 -28.00 3.58
CA ARG A 57 -2.97 -29.06 2.65
C ARG A 57 -3.28 -30.42 3.26
N ARG A 58 -3.98 -31.28 2.49
CA ARG A 58 -4.35 -32.64 2.92
C ARG A 58 -5.06 -32.69 4.29
N GLY A 59 -5.85 -31.66 4.60
CA GLY A 59 -6.58 -31.55 5.87
C GLY A 59 -5.77 -30.97 7.03
N GLU A 60 -4.50 -30.62 6.82
CA GLU A 60 -3.63 -30.04 7.84
C GLU A 60 -3.47 -28.53 7.64
N VAL A 61 -3.42 -27.78 8.76
CA VAL A 61 -3.10 -26.35 8.79
C VAL A 61 -1.60 -26.19 8.99
N LEU A 62 -0.96 -25.49 8.06
CA LEU A 62 0.46 -25.16 8.06
C LEU A 62 0.59 -23.65 8.25
N LEU A 63 1.44 -23.24 9.18
CA LEU A 63 1.73 -21.84 9.48
C LEU A 63 3.19 -21.56 9.13
N THR A 64 3.45 -20.39 8.54
CA THR A 64 4.80 -19.86 8.37
C THR A 64 4.80 -18.39 8.78
N ASP A 65 5.81 -18.00 9.55
CA ASP A 65 6.05 -16.60 9.88
C ASP A 65 6.46 -15.84 8.61
N GLY A 66 6.01 -14.59 8.49
CA GLY A 66 6.27 -13.74 7.34
C GLY A 66 5.22 -13.81 6.22
N PRO A 67 5.42 -12.99 5.16
CA PRO A 67 4.45 -12.79 4.09
C PRO A 67 4.32 -14.02 3.17
N PHE A 68 3.25 -14.04 2.37
CA PHE A 68 2.93 -15.16 1.48
C PHE A 68 4.03 -15.47 0.45
N VAL A 69 4.68 -14.43 -0.07
CA VAL A 69 5.86 -14.52 -0.94
C VAL A 69 6.98 -13.67 -0.33
N GLU A 70 8.15 -14.28 -0.15
CA GLU A 70 9.41 -13.54 -0.01
C GLU A 70 9.84 -13.08 -1.41
N ALA A 71 9.40 -11.88 -1.79
CA ALA A 71 9.71 -11.29 -3.09
C ALA A 71 10.69 -10.14 -2.93
N LYS A 72 11.27 -9.72 -4.06
CA LYS A 72 12.07 -8.49 -4.12
C LYS A 72 11.25 -7.28 -3.72
N GLU A 73 9.95 -7.29 -3.97
CA GLU A 73 9.01 -6.28 -3.49
C GLU A 73 8.02 -6.94 -2.53
N PHE A 74 7.62 -6.22 -1.48
CA PHE A 74 6.59 -6.71 -0.56
C PHE A 74 5.51 -5.66 -0.32
N MET A 75 4.33 -6.14 0.07
CA MET A 75 3.22 -5.29 0.48
C MET A 75 3.56 -4.67 1.85
N ALA A 76 3.81 -3.38 1.87
CA ALA A 76 4.14 -2.60 3.06
C ALA A 76 2.93 -1.88 3.67
N GLY A 77 1.77 -1.93 2.99
CA GLY A 77 0.56 -1.28 3.46
C GLY A 77 -0.58 -1.39 2.46
N TYR A 78 -1.72 -0.84 2.85
CA TYR A 78 -2.88 -0.72 1.98
C TYR A 78 -3.67 0.55 2.30
N ASP A 79 -4.48 0.98 1.34
CA ASP A 79 -5.54 1.97 1.55
C ASP A 79 -6.81 1.54 0.78
N ILE A 80 -7.98 1.81 1.36
CA ILE A 80 -9.25 1.79 0.63
C ILE A 80 -9.57 3.21 0.19
N LEU A 81 -9.69 3.40 -1.12
CA LEU A 81 -9.98 4.67 -1.75
C LEU A 81 -11.42 4.67 -2.28
N GLU A 82 -12.15 5.76 -2.07
CA GLU A 82 -13.41 6.06 -2.73
C GLU A 82 -13.20 7.23 -3.68
N CYS A 83 -13.14 6.91 -4.97
CA CYS A 83 -12.84 7.84 -6.06
C CYS A 83 -14.02 7.92 -7.03
N ALA A 84 -14.13 9.00 -7.79
CA ALA A 84 -15.11 9.15 -8.87
C ALA A 84 -14.93 8.03 -9.92
N ASP A 85 -13.70 7.77 -10.32
CA ASP A 85 -13.32 6.80 -11.35
C ASP A 85 -11.87 6.30 -11.16
N LEU A 86 -11.34 5.57 -12.15
CA LEU A 86 -9.96 5.07 -12.12
C LEU A 86 -8.93 6.19 -12.27
N ASP A 87 -9.26 7.28 -12.98
CA ASP A 87 -8.33 8.37 -13.23
C ASP A 87 -8.05 9.14 -11.94
N GLU A 88 -9.07 9.38 -11.10
CA GLU A 88 -8.85 9.93 -9.76
C GLU A 88 -8.05 8.97 -8.86
N ALA A 89 -8.30 7.66 -8.93
CA ALA A 89 -7.51 6.70 -8.16
C ALA A 89 -6.03 6.71 -8.57
N ILE A 90 -5.73 6.84 -9.87
CA ILE A 90 -4.36 6.99 -10.40
C ILE A 90 -3.73 8.29 -9.90
N GLU A 91 -4.46 9.40 -9.92
CA GLU A 91 -3.99 10.68 -9.39
C GLU A 91 -3.58 10.56 -7.92
N VAL A 92 -4.47 10.02 -7.08
CA VAL A 92 -4.23 9.79 -5.65
C VAL A 92 -3.01 8.90 -5.42
N ALA A 93 -2.95 7.75 -6.11
CA ALA A 93 -1.87 6.78 -5.99
C ALA A 93 -0.52 7.34 -6.44
N SER A 94 -0.49 8.10 -7.54
CA SER A 94 0.75 8.68 -8.08
C SER A 94 1.39 9.73 -7.16
N LYS A 95 0.59 10.35 -6.28
CA LYS A 95 1.06 11.27 -5.25
C LYS A 95 1.63 10.57 -4.03
N HIS A 96 1.32 9.29 -3.81
CA HIS A 96 1.79 8.58 -2.63
C HIS A 96 3.33 8.54 -2.61
N PRO A 97 4.02 8.96 -1.53
CA PRO A 97 5.48 9.07 -1.52
C PRO A 97 6.20 7.74 -1.84
N LEU A 98 5.63 6.62 -1.38
CA LEU A 98 6.19 5.29 -1.67
C LEU A 98 6.01 4.83 -3.12
N ALA A 99 5.26 5.54 -3.98
CA ALA A 99 5.19 5.25 -5.40
C ALA A 99 6.55 5.42 -6.11
N ARG A 100 7.48 6.19 -5.51
CA ARG A 100 8.87 6.34 -6.01
C ARG A 100 9.80 5.22 -5.57
N ARG A 101 9.39 4.43 -4.58
CA ARG A 101 10.17 3.36 -3.94
C ARG A 101 9.63 1.95 -4.27
N GLY A 102 8.65 1.86 -5.16
CA GLY A 102 7.98 0.63 -5.53
C GLY A 102 6.78 0.92 -6.42
N ALA A 103 5.62 0.35 -6.08
CA ALA A 103 4.42 0.45 -6.91
C ALA A 103 3.15 0.55 -6.05
N MET A 104 2.19 1.35 -6.52
CA MET A 104 0.84 1.39 -5.97
C MET A 104 -0.07 0.56 -6.88
N GLU A 105 -0.51 -0.62 -6.43
CA GLU A 105 -1.41 -1.47 -7.21
C GLU A 105 -2.87 -1.12 -6.88
N LEU A 106 -3.58 -0.56 -7.86
CA LEU A 106 -5.00 -0.25 -7.74
C LEU A 106 -5.86 -1.42 -8.20
N ARG A 107 -6.66 -1.96 -7.29
CA ARG A 107 -7.63 -3.03 -7.60
C ARG A 107 -9.05 -2.52 -7.32
N PRO A 108 -10.01 -2.67 -8.24
CA PRO A 108 -11.41 -2.40 -7.92
C PRO A 108 -11.83 -3.17 -6.67
N PHE A 109 -12.35 -2.45 -5.68
CA PHE A 109 -12.80 -3.03 -4.42
C PHE A 109 -14.32 -3.17 -4.45
N PRO A 110 -14.85 -4.39 -4.39
CA PRO A 110 -16.29 -4.58 -4.35
C PRO A 110 -16.82 -4.01 -3.04
N VAL A 111 -17.86 -3.20 -3.18
CA VAL A 111 -18.75 -2.84 -2.07
C VAL A 111 -20.04 -3.61 -2.29
N ASP A 112 -20.47 -4.32 -1.27
CA ASP A 112 -21.83 -4.86 -1.20
C ASP A 112 -22.85 -3.73 -1.08
#